data_AF-A0A326U7X1-F1
#
_entry.id   AF-A0A326U7X1-F1
#
_cell.length_a   1.000
_cell.length_b   1.000
_cell.length_c   1.000
_cell.angle_alpha   90.00
_cell.angle_beta   90.00
_cell.angle_gamma   90.00
#
_symmetry.space_group_name_H-M   'P 1'
#
loop_
_entity.id
_entity.type
_entity.pdbx_description
1 polymer ?
#
loop_
_entity_poly.entity_id
_entity_poly.type
_entity_poly.pdbx_seq_one_letter_code
_entity_poly.pdbx_strand_id
1 'polypeptide(L)'
;MRVFSQEAIERPHRTWLAAEVFCKHARAIGQVTANASDEETVIAVVRNDLTFGGAWPIPSEDLYWLVPQIEDDEGGWAVIFNARSSVAEISDRCIRFARLAFRHWEVMQRYVKRQSSL
;
A
#
# COMPACT_ATOMS: atom_id res chain seq x y z
N MET A 1 -18.15 -19.14 -16.03
CA MET A 1 -16.97 -19.31 -15.15
C MET A 1 -16.00 -18.19 -15.48
N ARG A 2 -15.79 -17.21 -14.59
CA ARG A 2 -14.84 -16.11 -14.85
C ARG A 2 -13.42 -16.64 -14.58
N VAL A 3 -12.61 -16.71 -15.62
CA VAL A 3 -11.16 -16.89 -15.47
C VAL A 3 -10.61 -15.56 -14.97
N PHE A 4 -9.96 -15.55 -13.81
CA PHE A 4 -9.27 -14.34 -13.34
C PHE A 4 -8.06 -14.09 -14.25
N SER A 5 -7.81 -12.84 -14.61
CA SER A 5 -6.59 -12.49 -15.31
C SER A 5 -5.38 -12.78 -14.43
N GLN A 6 -4.22 -13.03 -15.05
CA GLN A 6 -2.96 -13.18 -14.33
C GLN A 6 -2.67 -11.96 -13.45
N GLU A 7 -2.97 -10.76 -13.95
CA GLU A 7 -2.88 -9.51 -13.20
C GLU A 7 -3.75 -9.50 -11.92
N ALA A 8 -4.98 -10.01 -11.99
CA ALA A 8 -5.87 -10.10 -10.83
C ALA A 8 -5.34 -11.06 -9.74
N ILE A 9 -4.49 -12.02 -10.11
CA ILE A 9 -3.84 -12.96 -9.19
C ILE A 9 -2.54 -12.37 -8.62
N GLU A 10 -1.79 -11.63 -9.44
CA GLU A 10 -0.50 -11.04 -9.08
C GLU A 10 -0.64 -9.77 -8.23
N ARG A 11 -1.64 -8.93 -8.50
CA ARG A 11 -1.82 -7.65 -7.78
C ARG A 11 -1.94 -7.85 -6.26
N PRO A 12 -2.74 -8.81 -5.73
CA PRO A 12 -2.77 -9.06 -4.28
C PRO A 12 -1.41 -9.48 -3.68
N HIS A 13 -0.63 -10.28 -4.41
CA HIS A 13 0.73 -10.66 -3.99
C HIS A 13 1.63 -9.43 -3.89
N ARG A 14 1.63 -8.60 -4.93
CA ARG A 14 2.45 -7.37 -4.97
C ARG A 14 2.01 -6.35 -3.93
N THR A 15 0.71 -6.23 -3.67
CA THR A 15 0.18 -5.39 -2.56
C THR A 15 0.66 -5.90 -1.19
N TRP A 16 0.73 -7.22 -0.97
CA TRP A 16 1.31 -7.77 0.25
C TRP A 16 2.78 -7.37 0.40
N LEU A 17 3.58 -7.53 -0.65
CA LEU A 17 4.99 -7.12 -0.66
C LEU A 17 5.16 -5.60 -0.44
N ALA A 18 4.32 -4.77 -1.06
CA ALA A 18 4.34 -3.33 -0.85
C ALA A 18 4.01 -2.94 0.60
N ALA A 19 3.06 -3.63 1.24
CA ALA A 19 2.76 -3.42 2.66
C ALA A 19 3.97 -3.75 3.56
N GLU A 20 4.76 -4.76 3.23
CA GLU A 20 6.01 -5.05 3.94
C GLU A 20 7.07 -3.96 3.75
N VAL A 21 7.14 -3.35 2.56
CA VAL A 21 8.03 -2.21 2.29
C VAL A 21 7.66 -1.02 3.18
N PHE A 22 6.37 -0.72 3.33
CA PHE A 22 5.91 0.31 4.26
C PHE A 22 6.27 -0.02 5.71
N CYS A 23 6.06 -1.27 6.16
CA CYS A 23 6.47 -1.70 7.51
C CYS A 23 7.97 -1.45 7.75
N LYS A 24 8.83 -1.79 6.79
CA LYS A 24 10.29 -1.59 6.89
C LYS A 24 10.66 -0.11 7.01
N HIS A 25 9.86 0.78 6.42
CA HIS A 25 10.09 2.23 6.43
C HIS A 25 9.23 2.99 7.46
N ALA A 26 8.52 2.30 8.37
CA ALA A 26 7.61 2.92 9.33
C ALA A 26 8.28 4.03 10.17
N ARG A 27 9.58 3.90 10.48
CA ARG A 27 10.35 4.94 11.18
C ARG A 27 10.54 6.20 10.33
N ALA A 28 10.88 6.05 9.06
CA ALA A 28 11.06 7.18 8.14
C ALA A 28 9.72 7.90 7.91
N ILE A 29 8.64 7.14 7.70
CA ILE A 29 7.28 7.69 7.60
C ILE A 29 6.92 8.43 8.88
N GLY A 30 7.22 7.86 10.06
CA GLY A 30 6.97 8.48 11.37
C GLY A 30 7.71 9.80 11.60
N GLN A 31 8.90 9.96 11.01
CA GLN A 31 9.62 11.24 11.06
C GLN A 31 8.91 12.31 10.22
N VAL A 32 8.35 11.92 9.08
CA VAL A 32 7.58 12.85 8.23
C VAL A 32 6.27 13.23 8.90
N THR A 33 5.53 12.26 9.47
CA THR A 33 4.26 12.55 10.18
C THR A 33 4.48 13.45 11.39
N ALA A 34 5.57 13.29 12.12
CA ALA A 34 5.90 14.14 13.27
C ALA A 34 6.14 15.61 12.90
N ASN A 35 6.56 15.88 11.66
CA ASN A 35 6.85 17.23 11.17
C ASN A 35 5.71 17.84 10.34
N ALA A 36 4.68 17.06 10.00
CA ALA A 36 3.51 17.54 9.25
C ALA A 36 2.62 18.43 10.14
N SER A 37 2.08 19.49 9.55
CA SER A 37 1.06 20.32 10.19
C SER A 37 -0.29 19.61 10.26
N ASP A 38 -1.20 20.10 11.09
CA ASP A 38 -2.51 19.47 11.30
C ASP A 38 -3.45 19.58 10.07
N GLU A 39 -3.14 20.48 9.12
CA GLU A 39 -3.86 20.64 7.85
C GLU A 39 -3.31 19.72 6.74
N GLU A 40 -2.13 19.12 6.99
CA GLU A 40 -1.45 18.21 6.08
C GLU A 40 -1.74 16.75 6.41
N THR A 41 -1.68 15.92 5.37
CA THR A 41 -1.58 14.47 5.50
C THR A 41 -0.26 14.01 4.93
N VAL A 42 0.26 12.89 5.43
CA VAL A 42 1.49 12.31 4.90
C VAL A 42 1.13 11.19 3.95
N ILE A 43 1.55 11.32 2.70
CA ILE A 43 1.50 10.23 1.74
C ILE A 43 2.83 9.48 1.76
N ALA A 44 2.77 8.16 1.86
CA ALA A 44 3.91 7.28 1.66
C ALA A 44 3.68 6.48 0.38
N VAL A 45 4.73 6.35 -0.44
CA VAL A 45 4.65 5.70 -1.74
C VAL A 45 5.59 4.51 -1.84
N VAL A 46 5.10 3.42 -2.42
CA VAL A 46 5.89 2.30 -2.92
C VAL A 46 5.69 2.24 -4.43
N ARG A 47 6.79 2.26 -5.17
CA ARG A 47 6.78 2.20 -6.63
C ARG A 47 6.42 0.79 -7.11
N ASN A 48 6.09 0.68 -8.39
CA ASN A 48 5.76 -0.59 -9.04
C ASN A 48 6.87 -1.65 -8.87
N ASP A 49 8.14 -1.25 -8.82
CA ASP A 49 9.30 -2.13 -8.59
C ASP A 49 9.49 -2.56 -7.12
N LEU A 50 8.53 -2.25 -6.24
CA LEU A 50 8.56 -2.51 -4.80
C LEU A 50 9.66 -1.75 -4.04
N THR A 51 10.19 -0.68 -4.63
CA THR A 51 11.07 0.25 -3.92
C THR A 51 10.26 1.30 -3.17
N PHE A 52 10.79 1.78 -2.04
CA PHE A 52 10.18 2.86 -1.30
C PHE A 52 10.41 4.18 -2.05
N GLY A 53 9.33 4.79 -2.52
CA GLY A 53 9.34 6.05 -3.28
C GLY A 53 9.48 7.29 -2.40
N GLY A 54 9.32 7.14 -1.08
CA GLY A 54 9.43 8.21 -0.10
C GLY A 54 8.13 8.44 0.66
N ALA A 55 8.18 9.40 1.57
CA ALA A 55 7.02 9.96 2.23
C ALA A 55 7.16 11.48 2.34
N TRP A 56 6.08 12.21 2.16
CA TRP A 56 6.06 13.67 2.24
C TRP A 56 4.69 14.16 2.73
N PRO A 57 4.64 15.31 3.42
CA PRO A 57 3.38 15.96 3.73
C PRO A 57 2.78 16.55 2.44
N ILE A 58 1.46 16.53 2.36
CA ILE A 58 0.69 17.20 1.32
C ILE A 58 -0.55 17.85 1.94
N PRO A 59 -1.04 18.96 1.37
CA PRO A 59 -2.36 19.48 1.69
C PRO A 59 -3.43 18.41 1.50
N SER A 60 -4.36 18.31 2.45
CA SER A 60 -5.42 17.29 2.40
C SER A 60 -6.29 17.39 1.12
N GLU A 61 -6.39 18.58 0.54
CA GLU A 61 -7.11 18.85 -0.71
C GLU A 61 -6.43 18.24 -1.96
N ASP A 62 -5.11 18.06 -1.92
CA ASP A 62 -4.34 17.52 -3.05
C ASP A 62 -4.44 15.99 -3.18
N LEU A 63 -4.95 15.31 -2.14
CA LEU A 63 -5.11 13.86 -2.11
C LEU A 63 -5.91 13.32 -3.30
N TYR A 64 -6.95 14.06 -3.71
CA TYR A 64 -7.84 13.65 -4.79
C TYR A 64 -7.10 13.50 -6.13
N TRP A 65 -6.08 14.33 -6.37
CA TRP A 65 -5.33 14.35 -7.62
C TRP A 65 -4.11 13.45 -7.60
N LEU A 66 -3.44 13.34 -6.45
CA LEU A 66 -2.14 12.67 -6.35
C LEU A 66 -2.26 11.14 -6.27
N VAL A 67 -3.24 10.61 -5.53
CA VAL A 67 -3.38 9.15 -5.34
C VAL A 67 -3.67 8.42 -6.65
N PRO A 68 -4.61 8.87 -7.51
CA PRO A 68 -4.85 8.22 -8.80
C PRO A 68 -3.62 8.20 -9.70
N GLN A 69 -2.82 9.28 -9.75
CA GLN A 69 -1.59 9.31 -10.55
C GLN A 69 -0.59 8.24 -10.11
N ILE A 70 -0.44 8.03 -8.80
CA ILE A 70 0.47 7.01 -8.27
C ILE A 70 -0.07 5.60 -8.52
N GLU A 71 -1.37 5.37 -8.33
CA GLU A 71 -1.95 4.03 -8.40
C GLU A 71 -2.26 3.58 -9.83
N ASP A 72 -2.76 4.48 -10.68
CA ASP A 72 -3.24 4.17 -12.03
C ASP A 72 -2.14 4.41 -13.09
N ASP A 73 -1.43 5.55 -13.06
CA ASP A 73 -0.44 5.87 -14.09
C ASP A 73 0.91 5.19 -13.84
N GLU A 74 1.37 5.18 -12.58
CA GLU A 74 2.65 4.57 -12.21
C GLU A 74 2.53 3.12 -11.74
N GLY A 75 1.31 2.64 -11.47
CA GLY A 75 1.05 1.28 -10.98
C GLY A 75 1.57 1.01 -9.56
N GLY A 76 1.91 2.07 -8.81
CA GLY A 76 2.43 2.00 -7.45
C GLY A 76 1.37 1.73 -6.39
N TRP A 77 1.75 1.99 -5.15
CA TRP A 77 0.88 1.94 -3.98
C TRP A 77 1.10 3.20 -3.15
N ALA A 78 0.01 3.84 -2.74
CA ALA A 78 0.03 4.95 -1.82
C ALA A 78 -0.66 4.57 -0.50
N VAL A 79 -0.12 5.05 0.62
CA VAL A 79 -0.78 4.98 1.92
C VAL A 79 -0.74 6.35 2.58
N ILE A 80 -1.92 6.83 2.98
CA ILE A 80 -2.08 8.13 3.62
C ILE A 80 -2.08 7.96 5.13
N PHE A 81 -1.28 8.74 5.85
CA PHE A 81 -1.25 8.83 7.30
C PHE A 81 -1.64 10.24 7.75
N ASN A 82 -2.25 10.33 8.93
CA ASN A 82 -2.54 11.62 9.53
C ASN A 82 -1.24 12.24 10.05
N ALA A 83 -1.21 13.58 10.13
CA ALA A 83 -0.19 14.27 10.89
C ALA A 83 -0.06 13.68 12.31
N ARG A 84 1.17 13.67 12.81
CA ARG A 84 1.55 13.17 14.14
C ARG A 84 1.26 11.68 14.41
N SER A 85 0.90 10.88 13.40
CA SER A 85 0.80 9.43 13.54
C SER A 85 2.12 8.87 14.08
N SER A 86 2.05 8.12 15.18
CA SER A 86 3.21 7.49 15.80
C SER A 86 3.74 6.34 14.94
N VAL A 87 5.03 6.00 15.12
CA VAL A 87 5.64 4.83 14.46
C VAL A 87 4.88 3.54 14.78
N ALA A 88 4.33 3.41 16.00
CA ALA A 88 3.55 2.25 16.40
C ALA A 88 2.24 2.14 15.61
N GLU A 89 1.48 3.24 15.48
CA GLU A 89 0.24 3.28 14.69
C GLU A 89 0.51 3.03 13.21
N ILE A 90 1.58 3.60 12.67
CA ILE A 90 2.03 3.37 11.29
C ILE A 90 2.32 1.88 11.09
N SER A 91 3.11 1.28 11.96
CA SER A 91 3.50 -0.13 11.88
C SER A 91 2.28 -1.05 11.96
N ASP A 92 1.41 -0.82 12.93
CA ASP A 92 0.17 -1.58 13.13
C ASP A 92 -0.76 -1.49 11.91
N ARG A 93 -0.91 -0.30 11.33
CA ARG A 93 -1.67 -0.11 10.09
C ARG A 93 -1.06 -0.88 8.91
N CYS A 94 0.26 -0.81 8.73
CA CYS A 94 0.94 -1.54 7.64
C CYS A 94 0.81 -3.06 7.82
N ILE A 95 0.92 -3.57 9.04
CA ILE A 95 0.70 -4.99 9.37
C ILE A 95 -0.73 -5.43 9.02
N ARG A 96 -1.74 -4.60 9.33
CA ARG A 96 -3.13 -4.89 8.95
C ARG A 96 -3.30 -5.00 7.44
N PHE A 97 -2.69 -4.09 6.68
CA PHE A 97 -2.74 -4.13 5.21
C PHE A 97 -2.04 -5.37 4.65
N ALA A 98 -0.84 -5.69 5.16
CA ALA A 98 -0.12 -6.90 4.77
C ALA A 98 -0.96 -8.16 5.00
N ARG A 99 -1.59 -8.28 6.18
CA ARG A 99 -2.47 -9.42 6.50
C ARG A 99 -3.68 -9.51 5.58
N LEU A 100 -4.30 -8.37 5.23
CA LEU A 100 -5.45 -8.35 4.34
C LEU A 100 -5.06 -8.77 2.91
N ALA A 101 -3.98 -8.19 2.39
CA ALA A 101 -3.47 -8.50 1.05
C ALA A 101 -3.03 -9.97 0.94
N PHE A 102 -2.35 -10.49 1.97
CA PHE A 102 -1.95 -11.89 2.04
C PHE A 102 -3.15 -12.85 1.99
N ARG A 103 -4.19 -12.60 2.81
CA ARG A 103 -5.41 -13.42 2.79
C ARG A 103 -6.09 -13.39 1.42
N HIS A 104 -6.12 -12.23 0.78
CA HIS A 104 -6.70 -12.10 -0.56
C HIS A 104 -5.92 -12.90 -1.59
N TRP A 105 -4.58 -12.82 -1.55
CA TRP A 105 -3.70 -13.62 -2.40
C TRP A 105 -3.91 -15.12 -2.18
N GLU A 106 -3.96 -15.60 -0.94
CA GLU A 106 -4.20 -17.01 -0.62
C GLU A 106 -5.52 -17.52 -1.22
N VAL A 107 -6.60 -16.74 -1.11
CA VAL A 107 -7.90 -17.11 -1.68
C VAL A 107 -7.81 -17.24 -3.20
N MET A 108 -7.16 -16.28 -3.87
CA MET A 108 -6.94 -16.32 -5.32
C MET A 108 -6.10 -17.53 -5.74
N GLN A 109 -5.02 -17.83 -5.01
CA GLN A 109 -4.18 -19.01 -5.27
C GLN A 109 -4.97 -20.31 -5.14
N ARG A 110 -5.83 -20.44 -4.12
CA ARG A 110 -6.69 -21.62 -3.94
C ARG A 110 -7.70 -21.75 -5.07
N TYR A 111 -8.26 -20.64 -5.57
CA TYR A 111 -9.18 -20.64 -6.70
C TYR A 111 -8.50 -21.14 -7.98
N VAL A 112 -7.31 -20.59 -8.30
CA VAL A 112 -6.53 -20.98 -9.49
C VAL A 112 -6.19 -22.47 -9.45
N LYS A 113 -5.67 -22.98 -8.32
CA LYS A 113 -5.35 -24.41 -8.16
C LYS A 113 -6.55 -25.32 -8.41
N ARG A 114 -7.75 -24.94 -7.98
CA ARG A 114 -8.98 -25.72 -8.22
C ARG A 114 -9.39 -25.75 -9.68
N GLN A 115 -9.12 -24.69 -10.45
CA GLN A 115 -9.42 -24.66 -11.88
C GLN A 115 -8.40 -25.42 -12.73
N SER A 116 -7.14 -25.50 -12.29
CA SER A 116 -6.09 -26.25 -12.99
C SER A 116 -6.10 -27.75 -12.71
N SER A 117 -6.96 -28.23 -11.80
CA SER A 117 -7.14 -29.64 -11.44
C SER A 117 -8.40 -30.28 -12.07
N LEU A 118 -9.09 -29.54 -12.95
CA LEU A 118 -10.20 -29.97 -13.79
C LEU A 118 -9.75 -30.01 -15.26
#